data_AF-A0A8U0INB0-F1
#
_entry.id   AF-A0A8U0INB0-F1
#
_cell.length_a   1.000
_cell.length_b   1.000
_cell.length_c   1.000
_cell.angle_alpha   90.00
_cell.angle_beta   90.00
_cell.angle_gamma   90.00
#
_symmetry.space_group_name_H-M   'P 1'
#
loop_
_entity.id
_entity.type
_entity.pdbx_description
1 polymer ?
#
loop_
_entity_poly.entity_id
_entity_poly.type
_entity_poly.pdbx_seq_one_letter_code
_entity_poly.pdbx_strand_id
1 'polypeptide(L)'
;MATVSLVWLAAVVGYLPAQLVYVIVSSSVVSAYPRLRRYNYWTYAAFSLLYGGAFYVVAPVSVPFAFRSAYLALVPVGFAMYYADTYAVSRAVGTSLQRDVSHPFSMLPILLVPIPEEILFRAGLAPLIDAFGPVAFGVASALLFGLIHFTFGARDVVVKVGNGIVFASVFVVTGSVTATILVHLGYNLASFHVFSDYSEDLAALP
;
A
#
# COMPACT_ATOMS: atom_id res chain seq x y z
N MET A 1 -15.84 -9.23 22.12
CA MET A 1 -14.56 -8.51 22.22
C MET A 1 -13.49 -9.43 21.64
N ALA A 2 -12.90 -9.08 20.50
CA ALA A 2 -11.76 -9.82 19.98
C ALA A 2 -10.54 -9.49 20.84
N THR A 3 -10.02 -10.46 21.59
CA THR A 3 -8.78 -10.28 22.34
C THR A 3 -7.61 -10.22 21.37
N VAL A 4 -6.80 -9.15 21.46
CA VAL A 4 -5.49 -9.07 20.79
C VAL A 4 -4.64 -10.23 21.30
N SER A 5 -4.52 -11.28 20.50
CA SER A 5 -3.71 -12.45 20.85
C SER A 5 -2.26 -12.26 20.43
N LEU A 6 -1.33 -12.94 21.12
CA LEU A 6 0.08 -12.96 20.72
C LEU A 6 0.25 -13.48 19.28
N VAL A 7 -0.55 -14.47 18.88
CA VAL A 7 -0.54 -15.02 17.51
C VAL A 7 -0.93 -13.96 16.49
N TRP A 8 -2.00 -13.20 16.76
CA TRP A 8 -2.44 -12.10 15.90
C TRP A 8 -1.37 -11.00 15.79
N LEU A 9 -0.77 -10.61 16.94
CA LEU A 9 0.22 -9.53 16.95
C LEU A 9 1.47 -9.96 16.20
N ALA A 10 1.92 -11.20 16.41
CA ALA A 10 3.03 -11.80 15.69
C ALA A 10 2.74 -11.89 14.18
N ALA A 11 1.51 -12.19 13.79
CA ALA A 11 1.12 -12.30 12.38
C ALA A 11 1.02 -10.94 11.68
N VAL A 12 0.61 -9.85 12.36
CA VAL A 12 0.63 -8.52 11.75
C VAL A 12 2.04 -7.93 11.72
N VAL A 13 2.74 -7.95 12.86
CA VAL A 13 4.10 -7.37 12.98
C VAL A 13 5.11 -8.19 12.16
N GLY A 14 4.89 -9.51 12.06
CA GLY A 14 5.71 -10.42 11.27
C GLY A 14 5.72 -10.11 9.76
N TYR A 15 4.84 -9.25 9.27
CA TYR A 15 4.87 -8.83 7.87
C TYR A 15 6.11 -8.00 7.55
N LEU A 16 6.60 -7.18 8.49
CA LEU A 16 7.82 -6.39 8.30
C LEU A 16 9.07 -7.25 8.05
N PRO A 17 9.42 -8.23 8.90
CA PRO A 17 10.56 -9.11 8.63
C PRO A 17 10.31 -9.99 7.40
N ALA A 18 9.08 -10.45 7.14
CA ALA A 18 8.77 -11.20 5.93
C ALA A 18 8.99 -10.37 4.65
N GLN A 19 8.57 -9.10 4.67
CA GLN A 19 8.80 -8.14 3.59
C GLN A 19 10.29 -7.88 3.39
N LEU A 20 11.06 -7.73 4.48
CA LEU A 20 12.52 -7.59 4.39
C LEU A 20 13.17 -8.80 3.72
N VAL A 21 12.79 -10.02 4.11
CA VAL A 21 13.28 -11.25 3.48
C VAL A 21 12.89 -11.29 2.00
N TYR A 22 11.64 -10.98 1.66
CA TYR A 22 11.18 -10.89 0.28
C TYR A 22 12.04 -9.92 -0.54
N VAL A 23 12.32 -8.73 -0.01
CA VAL A 23 13.13 -7.71 -0.68
C VAL A 23 14.55 -8.18 -0.92
N ILE A 24 15.20 -8.78 0.09
CA ILE A 24 16.57 -9.28 -0.03
C ILE A 24 16.64 -10.37 -1.10
N VAL A 25 15.72 -11.34 -1.06
CA VAL A 25 15.67 -12.44 -2.02
C VAL A 25 15.38 -11.91 -3.43
N SER A 26 14.36 -11.06 -3.58
CA SER A 26 13.97 -10.49 -4.88
C SER A 26 15.10 -9.66 -5.48
N SER A 27 15.75 -8.80 -4.68
CA SER A 27 16.89 -7.99 -5.14
C SER A 27 18.08 -8.86 -5.56
N SER A 28 18.36 -9.94 -4.83
CA SER A 28 19.43 -10.89 -5.17
C SER A 28 19.14 -11.61 -6.49
N VAL A 29 17.90 -12.07 -6.68
CA VAL A 29 17.45 -12.72 -7.92
C VAL A 29 17.49 -11.75 -9.10
N VAL A 30 17.03 -10.51 -8.93
CA VAL A 30 17.05 -9.49 -9.98
C VAL A 30 18.48 -9.07 -10.33
N SER A 31 19.38 -9.00 -9.35
CA SER A 31 20.80 -8.73 -9.58
C SER A 31 21.45 -9.85 -10.39
N ALA A 32 21.12 -11.11 -10.11
CA ALA A 32 21.62 -12.27 -10.87
C ALA A 32 20.98 -12.38 -12.26
N TYR A 33 19.72 -11.95 -12.41
CA TYR A 33 18.95 -12.07 -13.65
C TYR A 33 18.20 -10.76 -13.97
N PRO A 34 18.87 -9.72 -14.52
CA PRO A 34 18.27 -8.40 -14.73
C PRO A 34 16.97 -8.40 -15.56
N ARG A 35 16.82 -9.36 -16.49
CA ARG A 35 15.59 -9.56 -17.27
C ARG A 35 14.34 -9.80 -16.42
N LEU A 36 14.50 -10.26 -15.18
CA LEU A 36 13.40 -10.52 -14.26
C LEU A 36 12.86 -9.26 -13.58
N ARG A 37 13.57 -8.12 -13.67
CA ARG A 37 13.15 -6.84 -13.06
C ARG A 37 11.72 -6.43 -13.44
N ARG A 38 11.32 -6.69 -14.68
CA ARG A 38 9.96 -6.39 -15.20
C ARG A 38 8.83 -7.15 -14.47
N TYR A 39 9.16 -8.22 -13.75
CA TYR A 39 8.23 -9.04 -12.97
C TYR A 39 8.23 -8.72 -11.47
N ASN A 40 9.03 -7.75 -11.00
CA ASN A 40 9.12 -7.45 -9.57
C ASN A 40 7.75 -7.16 -8.95
N TYR A 41 6.94 -6.32 -9.58
CA TYR A 41 5.59 -6.02 -9.09
C TYR A 41 4.67 -7.25 -9.04
N TRP A 42 4.80 -8.19 -9.99
CA TRP A 42 4.07 -9.46 -9.98
C TRP A 42 4.49 -10.33 -8.79
N THR A 43 5.80 -10.45 -8.55
CA THR A 43 6.29 -11.21 -7.39
C THR A 43 5.87 -10.57 -6.07
N TYR A 44 5.81 -9.24 -5.99
CA TYR A 44 5.36 -8.53 -4.79
C TYR A 44 3.86 -8.72 -4.54
N ALA A 45 3.03 -8.62 -5.57
CA ALA A 45 1.60 -8.89 -5.46
C ALA A 45 1.35 -10.35 -5.03
N ALA A 46 2.07 -11.32 -5.61
CA ALA A 46 2.00 -12.71 -5.19
C ALA A 46 2.40 -12.90 -3.72
N PHE A 47 3.53 -12.32 -3.30
CA PHE A 47 3.97 -12.32 -1.90
C PHE A 47 2.90 -11.75 -0.97
N SER A 48 2.35 -10.58 -1.29
CA SER A 48 1.36 -9.88 -0.46
C SER A 48 0.06 -10.66 -0.36
N LEU A 49 -0.41 -11.27 -1.45
CA LEU A 49 -1.59 -12.13 -1.45
C LEU A 49 -1.38 -13.40 -0.62
N LEU A 50 -0.23 -14.07 -0.79
CA LEU A 50 0.10 -15.28 -0.01
C LEU A 50 0.21 -14.97 1.47
N TYR A 51 0.88 -13.88 1.84
CA TYR A 51 0.98 -13.45 3.22
C TYR A 51 -0.38 -13.08 3.80
N GLY A 52 -1.16 -12.24 3.11
CA GLY A 52 -2.50 -11.85 3.55
C GLY A 52 -3.44 -13.05 3.72
N GLY A 53 -3.36 -14.02 2.81
CA GLY A 53 -4.09 -15.29 2.92
C GLY A 53 -3.65 -16.12 4.13
N ALA A 54 -2.34 -16.28 4.35
CA ALA A 54 -1.81 -17.00 5.52
C ALA A 54 -2.18 -16.30 6.84
N PHE A 55 -2.10 -14.97 6.88
CA PHE A 55 -2.55 -14.16 8.01
C PHE A 55 -4.02 -14.43 8.33
N TYR A 56 -4.89 -14.39 7.32
CA TYR A 56 -6.32 -14.63 7.51
C TYR A 56 -6.63 -16.04 8.04
N VAL A 57 -5.86 -17.06 7.61
CA VAL A 57 -6.01 -18.44 8.10
C VAL A 57 -5.57 -18.58 9.56
N VAL A 58 -4.43 -17.97 9.94
CA VAL A 58 -3.82 -18.14 11.27
C VAL A 58 -4.45 -17.23 12.33
N ALA A 59 -4.88 -16.04 11.93
CA ALA A 59 -5.48 -15.04 12.80
C ALA A 59 -6.77 -14.51 12.15
N PRO A 60 -7.85 -15.32 12.15
CA PRO A 60 -9.09 -14.95 11.47
C PRO A 60 -9.67 -13.68 12.10
N VAL A 61 -9.68 -12.62 11.30
CA VAL A 61 -10.28 -11.33 11.64
C VAL A 61 -11.52 -11.11 10.80
N SER A 62 -12.52 -10.43 11.35
CA SER A 62 -13.65 -9.96 10.55
C SER A 62 -13.16 -8.91 9.56
N VAL A 63 -13.33 -9.17 8.27
CA VAL A 63 -12.99 -8.22 7.20
C VAL A 63 -14.29 -7.57 6.73
N PRO A 64 -14.61 -6.34 7.18
CA PRO A 64 -15.88 -5.71 6.87
C PRO A 64 -15.88 -5.17 5.43
N PHE A 65 -16.17 -6.06 4.48
CA PHE A 65 -16.44 -5.68 3.09
C PHE A 65 -17.87 -5.13 3.00
N ALA A 66 -18.00 -3.82 3.11
CA ALA A 66 -19.27 -3.13 2.87
C ALA A 66 -19.08 -2.19 1.68
N PHE A 67 -19.87 -2.35 0.63
CA PHE A 67 -19.86 -1.44 -0.50
C PHE A 67 -21.03 -0.45 -0.41
N ARG A 68 -20.75 0.81 -0.67
CA ARG A 68 -21.74 1.87 -0.88
C ARG A 68 -21.34 2.60 -2.15
N SER A 69 -22.30 2.95 -3.01
CA SER A 69 -22.01 3.68 -4.27
C SER A 69 -21.25 4.98 -4.03
N ALA A 70 -21.53 5.68 -2.91
CA ALA A 70 -20.80 6.87 -2.49
C ALA A 70 -19.28 6.64 -2.31
N TYR A 71 -18.83 5.40 -2.04
CA TYR A 71 -17.40 5.09 -1.92
C TYR A 71 -16.66 5.20 -3.25
N LEU A 72 -17.34 5.21 -4.40
CA LEU A 72 -16.71 5.48 -5.69
C LEU A 72 -16.08 6.89 -5.73
N ALA A 73 -16.59 7.85 -4.95
CA ALA A 73 -15.98 9.17 -4.80
C ALA A 73 -14.61 9.14 -4.10
N LEU A 74 -14.25 8.03 -3.44
CA LEU A 74 -12.93 7.88 -2.82
C LEU A 74 -11.83 7.61 -3.84
N VAL A 75 -12.16 7.11 -5.03
CA VAL A 75 -11.19 6.93 -6.12
C VAL A 75 -10.56 8.27 -6.55
N PRO A 76 -11.33 9.32 -6.92
CA PRO A 76 -10.74 10.62 -7.25
C PRO A 76 -10.07 11.28 -6.03
N VAL A 77 -10.48 10.98 -4.79
CA VAL A 77 -9.75 11.45 -3.59
C VAL A 77 -8.35 10.84 -3.54
N GLY A 78 -8.23 9.53 -3.74
CA GLY A 78 -6.93 8.87 -3.84
C GLY A 78 -6.06 9.43 -4.95
N PHE A 79 -6.68 9.74 -6.08
CA PHE A 79 -6.03 10.38 -7.21
C PHE A 79 -5.45 11.74 -6.80
N ALA A 80 -6.28 12.62 -6.21
CA ALA A 80 -5.86 13.93 -5.73
C ALA A 80 -4.74 13.86 -4.68
N MET A 81 -4.77 12.86 -3.80
CA MET A 81 -3.71 12.61 -2.82
C MET A 81 -2.36 12.36 -3.50
N TYR A 82 -2.30 11.54 -4.56
CA TYR A 82 -1.05 11.29 -5.28
C TYR A 82 -0.46 12.57 -5.89
N TYR A 83 -1.29 13.44 -6.46
CA TYR A 83 -0.86 14.74 -6.98
C TYR A 83 -0.38 15.67 -5.88
N ALA A 84 -1.09 15.71 -4.75
CA ALA A 84 -0.70 16.50 -3.59
C ALA A 84 0.65 16.05 -3.02
N ASP A 85 0.85 14.74 -2.88
CA ASP A 85 2.13 14.15 -2.46
C ASP A 85 3.25 14.52 -3.46
N THR A 86 3.01 14.30 -4.75
CA THR A 86 4.01 14.59 -5.80
C THR A 86 4.37 16.07 -5.83
N TYR A 87 3.37 16.95 -5.71
CA TYR A 87 3.57 18.39 -5.61
C TYR A 87 4.38 18.76 -4.35
N ALA A 88 3.96 18.28 -3.18
CA ALA A 88 4.64 18.58 -1.92
C ALA A 88 6.11 18.16 -1.96
N VAL A 89 6.39 16.95 -2.46
CA VAL A 89 7.77 16.49 -2.46
C VAL A 89 8.63 17.10 -3.58
N SER A 90 8.05 17.38 -4.75
CA SER A 90 8.76 18.14 -5.79
C SER A 90 9.17 19.53 -5.28
N ARG A 91 8.34 20.17 -4.45
CA ARG A 91 8.70 21.45 -3.81
C ARG A 91 9.76 21.31 -2.71
N ALA A 92 9.74 20.21 -1.96
CA ALA A 92 10.68 20.01 -0.87
C ALA A 92 12.09 19.59 -1.34
N VAL A 93 12.20 18.80 -2.41
CA VAL A 93 13.45 18.13 -2.80
C VAL A 93 13.79 18.32 -4.29
N GLY A 94 12.96 19.03 -5.07
CA GLY A 94 13.20 19.27 -6.50
C GLY A 94 12.99 18.05 -7.40
N THR A 95 12.43 16.95 -6.88
CA THR A 95 12.20 15.71 -7.64
C THR A 95 10.79 15.16 -7.38
N SER A 96 10.13 14.62 -8.42
CA SER A 96 8.81 14.01 -8.31
C SER A 96 8.86 12.64 -7.60
N LEU A 97 7.71 12.16 -7.13
CA LEU A 97 7.53 10.76 -6.71
C LEU A 97 7.38 9.87 -7.96
N GLN A 98 8.39 9.89 -8.83
CA GLN A 98 8.39 9.04 -10.01
C GLN A 98 8.79 7.62 -9.60
N ARG A 99 7.95 6.65 -9.97
CA ARG A 99 8.33 5.24 -9.96
C ARG A 99 8.91 4.91 -11.32
N ASP A 100 10.09 4.32 -11.32
CA ASP A 100 10.72 3.77 -12.52
C ASP A 100 9.91 2.56 -12.97
N VAL A 101 8.97 2.83 -13.86
CA VAL A 101 8.14 1.82 -14.52
C VAL A 101 8.45 1.94 -15.99
N SER A 102 8.52 0.83 -16.73
CA SER A 102 8.79 0.88 -18.17
C SER A 102 7.69 0.26 -19.02
N HIS A 103 6.64 -0.32 -18.40
CA HIS A 103 5.61 -1.04 -19.16
C HIS A 103 4.24 -1.11 -18.44
N PRO A 104 3.11 -0.82 -19.12
CA PRO A 104 1.75 -0.90 -18.55
C PRO A 104 1.37 -2.28 -18.00
N PHE A 105 1.81 -3.37 -18.63
CA PHE A 105 1.57 -4.72 -18.09
C PHE A 105 2.24 -4.96 -16.71
N SER A 106 3.38 -4.33 -16.43
CA SER A 106 4.05 -4.43 -15.13
C SER A 106 3.30 -3.67 -14.03
N MET A 107 2.29 -2.88 -14.39
CA MET A 107 1.49 -2.04 -13.49
C MET A 107 0.23 -2.72 -12.97
N LEU A 108 -0.35 -3.68 -13.71
CA LEU A 108 -1.54 -4.41 -13.25
C LEU A 108 -1.42 -4.96 -11.80
N PRO A 109 -0.27 -5.54 -11.37
CA PRO A 109 -0.12 -6.01 -9.99
C PRO A 109 -0.25 -4.91 -8.94
N ILE A 110 0.16 -3.68 -9.25
CA ILE A 110 0.07 -2.54 -8.34
C ILE A 110 -1.40 -2.18 -8.05
N LEU A 111 -2.34 -2.49 -8.95
CA LEU A 111 -3.78 -2.31 -8.69
C LEU A 111 -4.37 -3.41 -7.80
N LEU A 112 -3.72 -4.57 -7.73
CA LEU A 112 -4.19 -5.70 -6.93
C LEU A 112 -3.65 -5.65 -5.50
N VAL A 113 -2.45 -5.09 -5.30
CA VAL A 113 -1.77 -4.94 -4.00
C VAL A 113 -2.58 -4.22 -2.92
N PRO A 114 -3.40 -3.17 -3.21
CA PRO A 114 -4.22 -2.53 -2.20
C PRO A 114 -5.13 -3.49 -1.44
N ILE A 115 -5.59 -4.58 -2.06
CA ILE A 115 -6.50 -5.53 -1.40
C ILE A 115 -5.82 -6.21 -0.19
N PRO A 116 -4.72 -6.98 -0.35
CA PRO A 116 -4.06 -7.61 0.78
C PRO A 116 -3.48 -6.59 1.77
N GLU A 117 -2.98 -5.44 1.30
CA GLU A 117 -2.45 -4.41 2.21
C GLU A 117 -3.55 -3.81 3.10
N GLU A 118 -4.69 -3.43 2.54
CA GLU A 118 -5.78 -2.86 3.33
C GLU A 118 -6.45 -3.90 4.24
N ILE A 119 -6.51 -5.17 3.82
CA ILE A 119 -6.93 -6.26 4.72
C ILE A 119 -5.97 -6.36 5.91
N LEU A 120 -4.66 -6.37 5.67
CA LEU A 120 -3.67 -6.54 6.73
C LEU A 120 -3.63 -5.34 7.68
N PHE A 121 -3.56 -4.11 7.14
CA PHE A 121 -3.34 -2.92 7.95
C PHE A 121 -4.63 -2.31 8.48
N ARG A 122 -5.81 -2.56 7.89
CA ARG A 122 -7.08 -2.01 8.39
C ARG A 122 -7.88 -3.06 9.13
N ALA A 123 -8.34 -4.11 8.45
CA ALA A 123 -9.09 -5.18 9.12
C ALA A 123 -8.22 -5.95 10.11
N GLY A 124 -6.98 -6.26 9.72
CA GLY A 124 -6.01 -6.95 10.56
C GLY A 124 -5.77 -6.19 11.84
N LEU A 125 -5.51 -4.88 11.79
CA LEU A 125 -5.28 -4.02 12.96
C LEU A 125 -6.55 -3.53 13.69
N ALA A 126 -7.75 -3.76 13.15
CA ALA A 126 -9.01 -3.27 13.71
C ALA A 126 -9.24 -3.62 15.20
N PRO A 127 -8.81 -4.78 15.74
CA PRO A 127 -8.90 -5.07 17.18
C PRO A 127 -8.24 -4.02 18.09
N LEU A 128 -7.27 -3.24 17.59
CA LEU A 128 -6.67 -2.14 18.36
C LEU A 128 -7.66 -1.00 18.64
N ILE A 129 -8.71 -0.84 17.81
CA ILE A 129 -9.74 0.17 18.03
C ILE A 129 -10.47 -0.12 19.35
N ASP A 130 -10.87 -1.37 19.56
CA ASP A 130 -11.56 -1.78 20.79
C ASP A 130 -10.61 -1.80 22.00
N ALA A 131 -9.36 -2.21 21.80
CA ALA A 131 -8.39 -2.36 22.88
C ALA A 131 -7.78 -1.04 23.35
N PHE A 132 -7.50 -0.11 22.44
CA PHE A 132 -6.71 1.11 22.70
C PHE A 132 -7.28 2.38 22.06
N GLY A 133 -8.39 2.27 21.34
CA GLY A 133 -9.05 3.40 20.66
C GLY A 133 -8.58 3.66 19.23
N PRO A 134 -9.33 4.48 18.48
CA PRO A 134 -9.10 4.73 17.05
C PRO A 134 -7.78 5.47 16.76
N VAL A 135 -7.27 6.28 17.71
CA VAL A 135 -6.01 7.00 17.56
C VAL A 135 -4.83 6.01 17.58
N ALA A 136 -4.80 5.09 18.54
CA ALA A 136 -3.75 4.08 18.64
C ALA A 136 -3.74 3.16 17.40
N PHE A 137 -4.93 2.74 16.95
CA PHE A 137 -5.10 2.06 15.66
C PHE A 137 -4.51 2.87 14.51
N GLY A 138 -4.90 4.15 14.36
CA GLY A 138 -4.47 5.00 13.25
C GLY A 138 -2.95 5.17 13.20
N VAL A 139 -2.31 5.42 14.35
CA VAL A 139 -0.85 5.54 14.45
C VAL A 139 -0.15 4.23 14.08
N ALA A 140 -0.54 3.11 14.69
CA ALA A 140 0.08 1.81 14.41
C ALA A 140 -0.10 1.40 12.93
N SER A 141 -1.33 1.57 12.42
CA SER A 141 -1.72 1.23 11.05
C SER A 141 -0.97 2.08 10.01
N ALA A 142 -0.79 3.37 10.28
CA ALA A 142 -0.04 4.27 9.40
C ALA A 142 1.47 4.00 9.43
N LEU A 143 2.05 3.79 10.62
CA LEU A 143 3.48 3.53 10.76
C LEU A 143 3.88 2.21 10.10
N LEU A 144 3.14 1.13 10.35
CA LEU A 144 3.41 -0.17 9.72
C LEU A 144 3.26 -0.10 8.20
N PHE A 145 2.22 0.58 7.70
CA PHE A 145 2.02 0.79 6.27
C PHE A 145 3.15 1.62 5.63
N GLY A 146 3.64 2.65 6.30
CA GLY A 146 4.80 3.40 5.82
C GLY A 146 6.09 2.58 5.84
N LEU A 147 6.33 1.84 6.91
CA LEU A 147 7.55 1.07 7.09
C LEU A 147 7.73 -0.03 6.06
N ILE A 148 6.68 -0.68 5.56
CA ILE A 148 6.81 -1.71 4.51
C ILE A 148 7.32 -1.16 3.17
N HIS A 149 7.30 0.17 3.00
CA HIS A 149 7.79 0.90 1.84
C HIS A 149 9.25 1.35 1.98
N PHE A 150 10.00 0.88 2.99
CA PHE A 150 11.38 1.28 3.26
C PHE A 150 12.34 1.11 2.08
N THR A 151 12.06 0.19 1.16
CA THR A 151 12.86 -0.05 -0.05
C THR A 151 12.84 1.09 -1.05
N PHE A 152 11.83 1.96 -0.99
CA PHE A 152 11.74 3.16 -1.80
C PHE A 152 12.44 4.36 -1.13
N GLY A 153 13.04 4.15 0.04
CA GLY A 153 13.80 5.15 0.79
C GLY A 153 12.97 5.89 1.84
N ALA A 154 13.67 6.59 2.75
CA ALA A 154 13.06 7.23 3.91
C ALA A 154 11.99 8.28 3.56
N ARG A 155 12.17 8.99 2.43
CA ARG A 155 11.18 9.93 1.89
C ARG A 155 9.85 9.24 1.60
N ASP A 156 9.89 8.12 0.88
CA ASP A 156 8.68 7.36 0.55
C ASP A 156 8.03 6.81 1.82
N VAL A 157 8.81 6.36 2.80
CA VAL A 157 8.27 5.95 4.11
C VAL A 157 7.44 7.08 4.73
N VAL A 158 7.94 8.31 4.78
CA VAL A 158 7.21 9.46 5.35
C VAL A 158 5.91 9.73 4.59
N VAL A 159 5.97 9.75 3.26
CA VAL A 159 4.79 9.93 2.39
C VAL A 159 3.77 8.81 2.63
N LYS A 160 4.24 7.57 2.76
CA LYS A 160 3.38 6.40 2.98
C LYS A 160 2.81 6.36 4.39
N VAL A 161 3.50 6.85 5.41
CA VAL A 161 2.89 7.09 6.73
C VAL A 161 1.74 8.09 6.60
N GLY A 162 1.94 9.21 5.89
CA GLY A 162 0.87 10.19 5.63
C GLY A 162 -0.36 9.57 4.94
N ASN A 163 -0.14 8.79 3.89
CA ASN A 163 -1.19 8.05 3.20
C ASN A 163 -1.89 7.04 4.13
N GLY A 164 -1.12 6.33 4.95
CA GLY A 164 -1.63 5.40 5.95
C GLY A 164 -2.55 6.06 6.98
N ILE A 165 -2.28 7.31 7.38
CA ILE A 165 -3.18 8.09 8.26
C ILE A 165 -4.52 8.33 7.56
N VAL A 166 -4.51 8.73 6.28
CA VAL A 166 -5.75 8.95 5.53
C VAL A 166 -6.53 7.65 5.37
N PHE A 167 -5.87 6.55 4.99
CA PHE A 167 -6.53 5.25 4.83
C PHE A 167 -7.11 4.74 6.15
N ALA A 168 -6.37 4.85 7.25
CA ALA A 168 -6.88 4.51 8.58
C ALA A 168 -8.09 5.39 8.98
N SER A 169 -8.06 6.68 8.67
CA SER A 169 -9.17 7.60 8.93
C SER A 169 -10.42 7.21 8.13
N VAL A 170 -10.26 6.90 6.84
CA VAL A 170 -11.34 6.39 5.99
C VAL A 170 -11.92 5.10 6.57
N PHE A 171 -11.08 4.18 7.06
CA PHE A 171 -11.56 2.95 7.70
C PHE A 171 -12.38 3.25 8.95
N VAL A 172 -11.89 4.09 9.87
CA VAL A 172 -12.59 4.43 11.12
C VAL A 172 -13.94 5.09 10.84
N VAL A 173 -14.01 5.99 9.85
CA VAL A 173 -15.24 6.70 9.50
C VAL A 173 -16.26 5.80 8.82
N THR A 174 -15.81 4.90 7.94
CA THR A 174 -16.71 4.10 7.10
C THR A 174 -17.00 2.70 7.65
N GLY A 175 -16.15 2.21 8.55
CA GLY A 175 -16.15 0.83 9.01
C GLY A 175 -15.92 -0.20 7.89
N SER A 176 -15.37 0.20 6.73
CA SER A 176 -15.28 -0.65 5.55
C SER A 176 -13.88 -0.69 4.95
N VAL A 177 -13.38 -1.91 4.71
CA VAL A 177 -12.13 -2.12 3.94
C VAL A 177 -12.34 -1.78 2.46
N THR A 178 -13.54 -1.96 1.92
CA THR A 178 -13.83 -1.60 0.53
C THR A 178 -13.61 -0.10 0.28
N ALA A 179 -13.98 0.75 1.24
CA ALA A 179 -13.74 2.18 1.14
C ALA A 179 -12.24 2.52 1.09
N THR A 180 -11.42 1.87 1.93
CA THR A 180 -9.97 2.11 1.93
C THR A 180 -9.29 1.55 0.69
N ILE A 181 -9.72 0.38 0.20
CA ILE A 181 -9.25 -0.17 -1.08
C ILE A 181 -9.52 0.82 -2.21
N LEU A 182 -10.68 1.48 -2.26
CA LEU A 182 -11.02 2.40 -3.35
C LEU A 182 -10.17 3.68 -3.33
N VAL A 183 -9.91 4.28 -2.16
CA VAL A 183 -8.99 5.43 -2.07
C VAL A 183 -7.55 5.03 -2.41
N HIS A 184 -7.09 3.87 -1.94
CA HIS A 184 -5.75 3.38 -2.24
C HIS A 184 -5.60 3.02 -3.73
N LEU A 185 -6.61 2.38 -4.32
CA LEU A 185 -6.66 2.10 -5.75
C LEU A 185 -6.59 3.39 -6.57
N GLY A 186 -7.34 4.43 -6.19
CA GLY A 186 -7.27 5.74 -6.84
C GLY A 186 -5.87 6.35 -6.82
N TYR A 187 -5.17 6.24 -5.68
CA TYR A 187 -3.79 6.67 -5.54
C TYR A 187 -2.85 5.91 -6.49
N ASN A 188 -3.00 4.59 -6.57
CA ASN A 188 -2.17 3.75 -7.45
C ASN A 188 -2.48 4.01 -8.93
N LEU A 189 -3.74 4.25 -9.30
CA LEU A 189 -4.12 4.64 -10.66
C LEU A 189 -3.49 5.97 -11.08
N ALA A 190 -3.46 6.97 -10.19
CA ALA A 190 -2.80 8.24 -10.47
C ALA A 190 -1.31 8.07 -10.75
N SER A 191 -0.65 7.15 -10.04
CA SER A 191 0.77 6.85 -10.29
C SER A 191 1.04 6.25 -11.68
N PHE A 192 0.04 5.63 -12.32
CA PHE A 192 0.16 5.20 -13.73
C PHE A 192 -0.05 6.34 -14.71
N HIS A 193 -1.01 7.23 -14.43
CA HIS A 193 -1.29 8.33 -15.34
C HIS A 193 -0.10 9.30 -15.44
N VAL A 194 0.49 9.67 -14.29
CA VAL A 194 1.70 10.51 -14.30
C VAL A 194 2.86 9.79 -14.98
N PHE A 195 2.88 8.45 -15.01
CA PHE A 195 3.89 7.71 -15.76
C PHE A 195 3.67 7.78 -17.29
N SER A 196 2.44 7.64 -17.78
CA SER A 196 2.17 7.67 -19.23
C SER A 196 2.60 8.98 -19.87
N ASP A 197 2.29 10.10 -19.23
CA ASP A 197 2.47 11.43 -19.79
C ASP A 197 3.97 11.76 -19.98
N TYR A 198 4.82 11.36 -19.01
CA TYR A 198 6.27 11.53 -19.12
C TYR A 198 6.92 10.64 -20.19
N SER A 199 6.38 9.43 -20.42
CA SER A 199 6.93 8.53 -21.44
C SER A 199 6.69 9.06 -22.85
N GLU A 200 5.57 9.75 -23.07
CA GLU A 200 5.25 10.41 -24.34
C GLU A 200 6.13 11.66 -24.55
N ASP A 201 6.31 12.48 -23.51
CA ASP A 201 7.18 13.67 -23.57
C ASP A 201 8.64 13.30 -23.90
N LEU A 202 9.18 12.24 -23.29
CA LEU A 202 10.54 11.76 -23.58
C LEU A 202 10.67 11.17 -25.00
N ALA A 203 9.63 10.51 -25.51
CA ALA A 203 9.62 9.99 -26.88
C ALA A 203 9.45 11.10 -27.93
N ALA A 204 8.97 12.28 -27.53
CA ALA A 204 8.81 13.45 -28.38
C ALA A 204 10.04 14.38 -28.42
N LEU A 205 11.07 14.12 -27.60
CA LEU A 205 12.36 14.82 -27.70
C LEU A 205 13.15 14.33 -28.92
N PRO A 206 13.68 15.24 -29.76
CA PRO A 206 14.41 14.89 -30.99
C PRO A 206 15.76 14.22 -30.76
#